data_AF-A0A6J4PZL3-F1
#
_entry.id   AF-A0A6J4PZL3-F1
#
_cell.length_a   1.000
_cell.length_b   1.000
_cell.length_c   1.000
_cell.angle_alpha   90.00
_cell.angle_beta   90.00
_cell.angle_gamma   90.00
#
_symmetry.space_group_name_H-M   'P 1'
#
loop_
_entity.id
_entity.type
_entity.pdbx_description
1 polymer ?
#
loop_
_entity_poly.entity_id
_entity_poly.type
_entity_poly.pdbx_seq_one_letter_code
_entity_poly.pdbx_strand_id
1 'polypeptide(L)'
;MGIRGNWDHRISRKAFIGMGGMGAAALAMGARGAAAAEAGYGRLRPDPQGIVELPEGFQYRVISREGTKLSNGTPVPSDHDGMAAFRGPRRGTTLLVRNHELSSNDRTSNQAVEGSNPYDPTQIGGTTGILVDNSSRKVIKDFVTSSGQSTNCAGGATPWGTWLTCEETREAGTEVHGYVFEVDPRDPQNNRSKNPIMAMGRFSHEAVDIDPETGFAYLTEDDPSGIANGGDPNAETGGSFLYRFKPNNRRQEPGALQDG
;
A
#
# COMPACT_ATOMS: atom_id res chain seq x y z
N MET A 1 -27.93 20.95 -36.07
CA MET A 1 -27.07 21.37 -34.94
C MET A 1 -26.85 20.14 -34.08
N GLY A 2 -25.74 19.42 -34.29
CA GLY A 2 -25.41 18.19 -33.58
C GLY A 2 -24.03 18.33 -32.96
N ILE A 3 -23.96 18.20 -31.64
CA ILE A 3 -22.74 18.29 -30.85
C ILE A 3 -21.88 17.06 -31.18
N ARG A 4 -20.70 17.27 -31.77
CA ARG A 4 -19.65 16.25 -31.89
C ARG A 4 -18.74 16.36 -30.66
N GLY A 5 -18.77 15.37 -29.78
CA GLY A 5 -17.82 15.20 -28.69
C GLY A 5 -16.60 14.40 -29.16
N ASN A 6 -15.41 14.92 -28.87
CA ASN A 6 -14.11 14.37 -29.25
C ASN A 6 -13.76 13.19 -28.31
N TRP A 7 -14.20 11.97 -28.63
CA TRP A 7 -13.96 10.74 -27.85
C TRP A 7 -12.97 9.79 -28.53
N ASP A 8 -11.86 10.32 -29.07
CA ASP A 8 -10.88 9.49 -29.81
C ASP A 8 -9.44 9.63 -29.30
N HIS A 9 -9.26 9.71 -27.97
CA HIS A 9 -7.98 9.36 -27.36
C HIS A 9 -7.99 7.90 -26.94
N ARG A 10 -7.82 7.01 -27.93
CA ARG A 10 -7.48 5.61 -27.68
C ARG A 10 -6.15 5.56 -26.94
N ILE A 11 -6.17 5.22 -25.66
CA ILE A 11 -4.96 4.84 -24.92
C ILE A 11 -4.34 3.67 -25.67
N SER A 12 -3.18 3.88 -26.27
CA SER A 12 -2.49 2.80 -26.98
C SER A 12 -2.09 1.71 -25.98
N ARG A 13 -2.14 0.45 -26.39
CA ARG A 13 -1.69 -0.70 -25.59
C ARG A 13 -0.26 -0.51 -25.03
N LYS A 14 0.57 0.32 -25.67
CA LYS A 14 1.93 0.66 -25.21
C LYS A 14 1.94 1.67 -24.05
N ALA A 15 0.92 2.52 -23.93
CA ALA A 15 0.80 3.47 -22.83
C ALA A 15 0.25 2.82 -21.55
N PHE A 16 -0.64 1.83 -21.68
CA PHE A 16 -1.19 1.07 -20.54
C PHE A 16 -0.14 0.17 -19.86
N ILE A 17 0.87 -0.32 -20.60
CA ILE A 17 1.99 -1.09 -20.05
C ILE A 17 3.00 -0.19 -19.29
N GLY A 18 2.97 1.13 -19.51
CA GLY A 18 3.92 2.08 -18.93
C GLY A 18 3.51 2.70 -17.59
N MET A 19 2.27 2.51 -17.14
CA MET A 19 1.74 3.04 -15.89
C MET A 19 0.98 1.93 -15.15
N GLY A 20 1.63 1.29 -14.17
CA GLY A 20 0.99 0.45 -13.16
C GLY A 20 0.25 -0.78 -13.69
N GLY A 21 0.97 -1.87 -14.00
CA GLY A 21 0.28 -3.12 -14.35
C GLY A 21 1.18 -4.27 -14.81
N MET A 22 2.09 -4.75 -13.96
CA MET A 22 2.51 -6.15 -14.08
C MET A 22 1.49 -6.99 -13.32
N GLY A 23 0.41 -7.42 -13.98
CA GLY A 23 -0.58 -8.27 -13.33
C GLY A 23 -1.66 -8.90 -14.22
N ALA A 24 -2.23 -8.19 -15.19
CA ALA A 24 -3.43 -8.70 -15.86
C ALA A 24 -3.44 -8.48 -17.38
N ALA A 25 -2.73 -9.32 -18.13
CA ALA A 25 -2.94 -9.43 -19.58
C ALA A 25 -2.53 -10.82 -20.10
N ALA A 26 -3.19 -11.87 -19.64
CA ALA A 26 -3.07 -13.21 -20.23
C ALA A 26 -4.41 -13.94 -20.26
N LEU A 27 -5.45 -13.33 -20.84
CA LEU A 27 -6.65 -14.08 -21.23
C LEU A 27 -7.09 -13.68 -22.64
N ALA A 28 -7.23 -14.74 -23.46
CA ALA A 28 -7.85 -14.83 -24.78
C ALA A 28 -7.03 -14.42 -26.02
N MET A 29 -6.40 -15.42 -26.68
CA MET A 29 -6.62 -15.73 -28.11
C MET A 29 -6.16 -17.16 -28.45
N GLY A 30 -6.93 -17.82 -29.31
CA GLY A 30 -6.98 -19.26 -29.54
C GLY A 30 -5.74 -19.93 -30.15
N ALA A 31 -5.68 -21.25 -29.92
CA ALA A 31 -4.61 -22.15 -30.30
C ALA A 31 -4.39 -22.30 -31.81
N ARG A 32 -3.12 -22.31 -32.24
CA ARG A 32 -2.55 -23.18 -33.30
C ARG A 32 -1.02 -23.24 -33.18
N GLY A 33 -0.52 -24.34 -32.62
CA GLY A 33 0.65 -25.08 -33.13
C GLY A 33 2.00 -24.39 -33.31
N ALA A 34 2.40 -23.46 -32.44
CA ALA A 34 3.82 -23.20 -32.20
C ALA A 34 4.18 -23.84 -30.86
N ALA A 35 5.32 -24.54 -30.77
CA ALA A 35 5.87 -24.89 -29.47
C ALA A 35 6.00 -23.57 -28.68
N ALA A 36 5.10 -23.36 -27.73
CA ALA A 36 5.08 -22.14 -26.96
C ALA A 36 6.42 -22.10 -26.23
N ALA A 37 7.30 -21.17 -26.61
CA ALA A 37 8.28 -20.69 -25.65
C ALA A 37 7.49 -20.42 -24.37
N GLU A 38 7.90 -21.00 -23.22
CA GLU A 38 7.18 -20.78 -21.96
C GLU A 38 6.94 -19.27 -21.82
N ALA A 39 5.68 -18.85 -21.96
CA ALA A 39 5.35 -17.44 -21.86
C ALA A 39 5.67 -17.01 -20.42
N GLY A 40 6.57 -16.04 -20.26
CA GLY A 40 7.05 -15.60 -18.95
C GLY A 40 8.56 -15.72 -18.80
N TYR A 41 9.03 -15.73 -17.55
CA TYR A 41 10.45 -15.71 -17.22
C TYR A 41 11.10 -17.11 -17.11
N GLY A 42 10.36 -18.17 -17.47
CA GLY A 42 10.78 -19.57 -17.32
C GLY A 42 10.48 -20.16 -15.94
N ARG A 43 10.80 -21.44 -15.77
CA ARG A 43 10.56 -22.20 -14.53
C ARG A 43 11.30 -21.63 -13.32
N LEU A 44 10.64 -21.68 -12.17
CA LEU A 44 11.24 -21.36 -10.87
C LEU A 44 12.31 -22.41 -10.52
N ARG A 45 13.40 -21.95 -9.91
CA ARG A 45 14.45 -22.81 -9.37
C ARG A 45 14.31 -22.89 -7.85
N PRO A 46 14.48 -24.08 -7.25
CA PRO A 46 14.54 -24.21 -5.81
C PRO A 46 15.60 -23.27 -5.22
N ASP A 47 15.19 -22.48 -4.23
CA ASP A 47 16.10 -21.60 -3.51
C ASP A 47 16.84 -22.40 -2.42
N PRO A 48 18.18 -22.44 -2.43
CA PRO A 48 18.95 -23.11 -1.37
C PRO A 48 18.66 -22.57 0.03
N GLN A 49 18.18 -21.33 0.16
CA GLN A 49 17.81 -20.73 1.44
C GLN A 49 16.32 -20.90 1.79
N GLY A 50 15.50 -21.42 0.87
CA GLY A 50 14.07 -21.63 1.05
C GLY A 50 13.26 -20.34 1.29
N ILE A 51 13.73 -19.20 0.78
CA ILE A 51 13.08 -17.89 0.93
C ILE A 51 12.17 -17.58 -0.25
N VAL A 52 12.71 -17.60 -1.47
CA VAL A 52 11.94 -17.29 -2.68
C VAL A 52 12.52 -18.03 -3.89
N GLU A 53 11.70 -18.87 -4.51
CA GLU A 53 12.05 -19.54 -5.76
C GLU A 53 11.92 -18.54 -6.92
N LEU A 54 12.97 -18.40 -7.73
CA LEU A 54 13.03 -17.45 -8.83
C LEU A 54 13.45 -18.13 -10.14
N PRO A 55 13.07 -17.59 -11.30
CA PRO A 55 13.56 -18.09 -12.58
C PRO A 55 15.07 -17.91 -12.74
N GLU A 56 15.66 -18.61 -13.71
CA GLU A 56 17.08 -18.45 -14.03
C GLU A 56 17.44 -17.00 -14.37
N GLY A 57 18.56 -16.52 -13.82
CA GLY A 57 19.05 -15.15 -14.03
C GLY A 57 18.46 -14.10 -13.09
N PHE A 58 17.42 -14.43 -12.32
CA PHE A 58 16.89 -13.57 -11.28
C PHE A 58 17.66 -13.75 -9.97
N GLN A 59 17.71 -12.69 -9.17
CA GLN A 59 18.37 -12.67 -7.86
C GLN A 59 17.56 -11.82 -6.89
N TYR A 60 17.59 -12.18 -5.62
CA TYR A 60 17.00 -11.38 -4.56
C TYR A 60 18.06 -11.01 -3.51
N ARG A 61 17.68 -10.08 -2.65
CA ARG A 61 18.41 -9.77 -1.42
C ARG A 61 17.40 -9.45 -0.34
N VAL A 62 17.54 -10.11 0.81
CA VAL A 62 16.77 -9.74 1.99
C VAL A 62 17.31 -8.42 2.53
N ILE A 63 16.44 -7.40 2.57
CA ILE A 63 16.79 -6.06 3.04
C ILE A 63 16.32 -5.81 4.49
N SER A 64 15.30 -6.51 4.96
CA SER A 64 14.75 -6.37 6.31
C SER A 64 14.14 -7.69 6.74
N ARG A 65 14.27 -8.05 8.02
CA ARG A 65 13.64 -9.21 8.64
C ARG A 65 13.02 -8.77 9.97
N GLU A 66 11.82 -9.24 10.26
CA GLU A 66 11.20 -9.11 11.57
C GLU A 66 12.19 -9.49 12.69
N GLY A 67 12.11 -8.81 13.83
CA GLY A 67 12.89 -9.12 15.03
C GLY A 67 14.36 -8.72 14.96
N THR A 68 14.87 -8.40 13.76
CA THR A 68 16.16 -7.70 13.64
C THR A 68 16.02 -6.25 14.10
N LYS A 69 17.13 -5.50 14.17
CA LYS A 69 17.09 -4.14 14.70
C LYS A 69 16.92 -3.11 13.60
N LEU A 70 15.96 -2.20 13.80
CA LEU A 70 15.95 -0.89 13.16
C LEU A 70 17.19 -0.09 13.58
N SER A 71 17.45 1.00 12.87
CA SER A 71 18.62 1.87 13.07
C SER A 71 18.62 2.59 14.43
N ASN A 72 17.45 2.76 15.06
CA ASN A 72 17.30 3.28 16.42
C ASN A 72 17.48 2.19 17.51
N GLY A 73 17.65 0.92 17.12
CA GLY A 73 17.86 -0.21 18.01
C GLY A 73 16.60 -0.97 18.42
N THR A 74 15.39 -0.48 18.10
CA THR A 74 14.14 -1.21 18.34
C THR A 74 13.99 -2.36 17.34
N PRO A 75 13.19 -3.40 17.65
CA PRO A 75 12.91 -4.46 16.68
C PRO A 75 12.24 -3.92 15.42
N VAL A 76 12.52 -4.57 14.29
CA VAL A 76 11.73 -4.44 13.06
C VAL A 76 10.37 -5.06 13.34
N PRO A 77 9.26 -4.30 13.27
CA PRO A 77 7.93 -4.82 13.59
C PRO A 77 7.51 -5.97 12.67
N SER A 78 6.64 -6.87 13.12
CA SER A 78 6.17 -8.05 12.37
C SER A 78 5.13 -7.70 11.30
N ASP A 79 4.56 -8.72 10.65
CA ASP A 79 3.41 -8.62 9.74
C ASP A 79 3.58 -7.55 8.66
N HIS A 80 4.70 -7.66 7.95
CA HIS A 80 5.03 -6.83 6.80
C HIS A 80 3.99 -6.98 5.70
N ASP A 81 3.36 -5.87 5.32
CA ASP A 81 2.35 -5.87 4.25
C ASP A 81 2.66 -4.79 3.18
N GLY A 82 1.63 -4.04 2.75
CA GLY A 82 1.64 -3.09 1.66
C GLY A 82 2.85 -2.18 1.67
N MET A 83 3.43 -1.98 0.50
CA MET A 83 4.65 -1.20 0.35
C MET A 83 4.69 -0.45 -0.97
N ALA A 84 5.26 0.76 -0.93
CA ALA A 84 5.64 1.51 -2.12
C ALA A 84 7.12 1.90 -2.11
N ALA A 85 7.66 2.09 -3.31
CA ALA A 85 9.03 2.54 -3.53
C ALA A 85 9.05 3.98 -4.06
N PHE A 86 9.78 4.84 -3.37
CA PHE A 86 9.98 6.25 -3.71
C PHE A 86 11.43 6.53 -4.04
N ARG A 87 11.68 7.60 -4.77
CA ARG A 87 13.03 8.11 -4.96
C ARG A 87 13.62 8.53 -3.61
N GLY A 88 14.79 7.99 -3.27
CA GLY A 88 15.49 8.37 -2.05
C GLY A 88 16.05 9.80 -2.13
N PRO A 89 16.50 10.36 -0.98
CA PRO A 89 16.99 11.73 -0.86
C PRO A 89 18.31 11.98 -1.60
N ARG A 90 19.02 10.91 -2.01
CA ARG A 90 20.27 10.99 -2.77
C ARG A 90 20.11 10.25 -4.09
N ARG A 91 20.85 10.68 -5.12
CA ARG A 91 20.88 9.94 -6.39
C ARG A 91 21.39 8.51 -6.13
N GLY A 92 20.73 7.53 -6.74
CA GLY A 92 21.09 6.12 -6.58
C GLY A 92 20.53 5.46 -5.32
N THR A 93 19.61 6.10 -4.59
CA THR A 93 18.91 5.47 -3.47
C THR A 93 17.42 5.37 -3.70
N THR A 94 16.81 4.35 -3.09
CA THR A 94 15.36 4.09 -3.09
C THR A 94 14.88 4.07 -1.66
N LEU A 95 13.76 4.74 -1.38
CA LEU A 95 13.11 4.73 -0.08
C LEU A 95 11.82 3.93 -0.17
N LEU A 96 11.74 2.84 0.58
CA LEU A 96 10.52 2.04 0.71
C LEU A 96 9.72 2.54 1.89
N VAL A 97 8.40 2.56 1.80
CA VAL A 97 7.48 2.72 2.95
C VAL A 97 6.65 1.47 3.03
N ARG A 98 6.66 0.80 4.18
CA ARG A 98 6.08 -0.52 4.41
C ARG A 98 5.10 -0.47 5.57
N ASN A 99 3.95 -1.08 5.39
CA ASN A 99 2.96 -1.30 6.42
C ASN A 99 3.32 -2.46 7.36
N HIS A 100 2.72 -2.41 8.54
CA HIS A 100 2.75 -3.47 9.53
C HIS A 100 1.31 -3.75 9.96
N GLU A 101 0.77 -4.88 9.52
CA GLU A 101 -0.63 -5.30 9.67
C GLU A 101 -0.93 -5.81 11.09
N LEU A 102 -0.54 -5.02 12.08
CA LEU A 102 -0.58 -5.42 13.48
C LEU A 102 -1.89 -4.97 14.12
N SER A 103 -2.57 -5.89 14.80
CA SER A 103 -3.71 -5.61 15.66
C SER A 103 -3.34 -5.87 17.12
N SER A 104 -3.72 -4.96 18.03
CA SER A 104 -3.54 -5.17 19.47
C SER A 104 -4.33 -6.38 20.01
N ASN A 105 -5.29 -6.88 19.24
CA ASN A 105 -6.08 -8.07 19.56
C ASN A 105 -5.39 -9.37 19.15
N ASP A 106 -4.40 -9.30 18.24
CA ASP A 106 -3.59 -10.46 17.89
C ASP A 106 -2.52 -10.70 18.96
N ARG A 107 -2.56 -11.89 19.57
CA ARG A 107 -1.61 -12.31 20.62
C ARG A 107 -0.29 -12.82 20.05
N THR A 108 -0.18 -12.97 18.73
CA THR A 108 1.05 -13.43 18.07
C THR A 108 1.96 -12.27 17.66
N SER A 109 1.36 -11.12 17.34
CA SER A 109 2.01 -9.82 17.16
C SER A 109 2.73 -9.37 18.44
N ASN A 110 4.07 -9.44 18.46
CA ASN A 110 4.87 -9.09 19.65
C ASN A 110 5.82 -7.91 19.46
N GLN A 111 5.87 -7.33 18.26
CA GLN A 111 6.78 -6.23 17.92
C GLN A 111 6.00 -5.08 17.30
N ALA A 112 5.67 -4.09 18.14
CA ALA A 112 4.91 -2.91 17.73
C ALA A 112 5.76 -1.93 16.88
N VAL A 113 5.07 -1.10 16.10
CA VAL A 113 5.67 0.09 15.48
C VAL A 113 5.82 1.20 16.54
N GLU A 114 6.98 1.25 17.19
CA GLU A 114 7.27 2.25 18.23
C GLU A 114 7.67 3.62 17.65
N GLY A 115 6.69 4.52 17.51
CA GLY A 115 6.91 5.90 17.05
C GLY A 115 6.77 6.96 18.14
N SER A 116 7.29 8.16 17.86
CA SER A 116 7.29 9.33 18.74
C SER A 116 6.03 10.20 18.64
N ASN A 117 5.16 9.97 17.65
CA ASN A 117 3.95 10.75 17.41
C ASN A 117 2.79 9.86 16.96
N PRO A 118 2.32 8.93 17.81
CA PRO A 118 1.26 7.99 17.44
C PRO A 118 -0.09 8.67 17.21
N TYR A 119 -0.93 8.06 16.36
CA TYR A 119 -2.35 8.40 16.28
C TYR A 119 -3.07 7.96 17.56
N ASP A 120 -3.08 6.66 17.86
CA ASP A 120 -3.54 6.07 19.11
C ASP A 120 -2.35 5.38 19.81
N PRO A 121 -1.92 5.83 21.01
CA PRO A 121 -0.79 5.22 21.73
C PRO A 121 -1.06 3.80 22.26
N THR A 122 -2.29 3.32 22.20
CA THR A 122 -2.66 1.95 22.58
C THR A 122 -2.58 0.95 21.43
N GLN A 123 -2.40 1.44 20.19
CA GLN A 123 -2.30 0.60 19.01
C GLN A 123 -0.85 0.37 18.58
N ILE A 124 -0.62 -0.77 17.91
CA ILE A 124 0.72 -1.31 17.64
C ILE A 124 1.11 -1.30 16.17
N GLY A 125 0.17 -0.97 15.27
CA GLY A 125 0.41 -0.86 13.84
C GLY A 125 1.03 0.49 13.43
N GLY A 126 1.32 0.58 12.14
CA GLY A 126 1.89 1.75 11.50
C GLY A 126 2.77 1.39 10.31
N THR A 127 3.77 2.23 10.05
CA THR A 127 4.64 2.08 8.88
C THR A 127 6.11 2.32 9.21
N THR A 128 6.98 1.64 8.48
CA THR A 128 8.43 1.86 8.49
C THR A 128 8.96 2.29 7.13
N GLY A 129 9.99 3.14 7.15
CA GLY A 129 10.78 3.53 6.00
C GLY A 129 12.08 2.73 5.92
N ILE A 130 12.45 2.26 4.72
CA ILE A 130 13.73 1.56 4.47
C ILE A 130 14.46 2.24 3.31
N LEU A 131 15.58 2.89 3.60
CA LEU A 131 16.44 3.51 2.60
C LEU A 131 17.48 2.51 2.10
N VAL A 132 17.46 2.22 0.80
CA VAL A 132 18.31 1.24 0.13
C VAL A 132 19.24 1.93 -0.87
N ASP A 133 20.50 1.51 -0.91
CA ASP A 133 21.43 1.86 -1.98
C ASP A 133 21.18 0.98 -3.21
N ASN A 134 20.92 1.58 -4.38
CA ASN A 134 20.53 0.83 -5.57
C ASN A 134 21.69 0.00 -6.14
N SER A 135 22.93 0.43 -5.95
CA SER A 135 24.10 -0.24 -6.53
C SER A 135 24.46 -1.51 -5.76
N SER A 136 24.52 -1.42 -4.44
CA SER A 136 24.91 -2.50 -3.53
C SER A 136 23.72 -3.31 -3.03
N ARG A 137 22.49 -2.79 -3.20
CA ARG A 137 21.23 -3.34 -2.67
C ARG A 137 21.25 -3.48 -1.14
N LYS A 138 22.08 -2.70 -0.46
CA LYS A 138 22.19 -2.70 1.01
C LYS A 138 21.31 -1.62 1.61
N VAL A 139 20.72 -1.92 2.77
CA VAL A 139 20.06 -0.91 3.60
C VAL A 139 21.10 0.08 4.10
N ILE A 140 20.78 1.36 3.92
CA ILE A 140 21.54 2.50 4.44
C ILE A 140 21.01 2.88 5.82
N LYS A 141 19.68 2.95 5.96
CA LYS A 141 18.97 3.33 7.17
C LYS A 141 17.53 2.83 7.08
N ASP A 142 16.95 2.50 8.21
CA ASP A 142 15.52 2.25 8.40
C ASP A 142 15.01 3.02 9.62
N PHE A 143 13.71 3.31 9.64
CA PHE A 143 13.08 4.18 10.64
C PHE A 143 11.56 4.03 10.62
N VAL A 144 10.89 4.48 11.68
CA VAL A 144 9.42 4.59 11.72
C VAL A 144 8.96 5.81 10.92
N THR A 145 7.94 5.63 10.08
CA THR A 145 7.31 6.70 9.26
C THR A 145 5.96 7.14 9.79
N SER A 146 5.18 6.24 10.39
CA SER A 146 3.95 6.51 11.13
C SER A 146 3.70 5.42 12.16
N SER A 147 2.93 5.70 13.23
CA SER A 147 2.67 4.77 14.33
C SER A 147 1.30 5.01 14.98
N GLY A 148 0.86 4.07 15.80
CA GLY A 148 -0.41 4.16 16.55
C GLY A 148 -1.64 3.95 15.68
N GLN A 149 -1.47 3.25 14.56
CA GLN A 149 -2.53 2.79 13.66
C GLN A 149 -2.80 1.30 13.95
N SER A 150 -3.84 0.74 13.36
CA SER A 150 -4.24 -0.65 13.57
C SER A 150 -4.47 -1.35 12.24
N THR A 151 -3.98 -2.59 12.11
CA THR A 151 -4.20 -3.46 10.94
C THR A 151 -3.90 -2.74 9.61
N ASN A 152 -2.70 -2.15 9.50
CA ASN A 152 -2.28 -1.53 8.25
C ASN A 152 -2.05 -2.61 7.17
N CYS A 153 -3.01 -2.81 6.28
CA CYS A 153 -2.94 -3.84 5.24
C CYS A 153 -2.17 -3.32 4.01
N ALA A 154 -2.85 -3.04 2.90
CA ALA A 154 -2.25 -2.47 1.70
C ALA A 154 -2.32 -0.93 1.69
N GLY A 155 -2.50 -0.33 0.51
CA GLY A 155 -2.46 1.11 0.37
C GLY A 155 -2.19 1.56 -1.06
N GLY A 156 -1.70 2.79 -1.19
CA GLY A 156 -1.45 3.43 -2.49
C GLY A 156 -0.35 4.47 -2.47
N ALA A 157 0.53 4.43 -3.47
CA ALA A 157 1.48 5.52 -3.70
C ALA A 157 0.76 6.70 -4.35
N THR A 158 0.93 7.90 -3.80
CA THR A 158 0.40 9.11 -4.45
C THR A 158 1.34 9.57 -5.57
N PRO A 159 0.82 10.22 -6.63
CA PRO A 159 1.65 10.80 -7.69
C PRO A 159 2.67 11.84 -7.19
N TRP A 160 2.44 12.44 -6.01
CA TRP A 160 3.32 13.42 -5.37
C TRP A 160 4.33 12.81 -4.39
N GLY A 161 4.36 11.48 -4.28
CA GLY A 161 5.41 10.75 -3.58
C GLY A 161 5.21 10.68 -2.07
N THR A 162 3.95 10.54 -1.64
CA THR A 162 3.56 10.08 -0.30
C THR A 162 2.93 8.68 -0.39
N TRP A 163 2.80 8.01 0.74
CA TRP A 163 2.15 6.71 0.86
C TRP A 163 0.81 6.86 1.58
N LEU A 164 -0.26 6.33 0.99
CA LEU A 164 -1.52 6.16 1.68
C LEU A 164 -1.53 4.76 2.31
N THR A 165 -1.52 4.69 3.63
CA THR A 165 -1.68 3.44 4.37
C THR A 165 -3.14 3.28 4.78
N CYS A 166 -3.65 2.05 4.65
CA CYS A 166 -5.05 1.71 4.85
C CYS A 166 -5.20 0.80 6.08
N GLU A 167 -6.05 1.19 7.02
CA GLU A 167 -6.44 0.33 8.14
C GLU A 167 -7.58 -0.61 7.71
N GLU A 168 -7.29 -1.91 7.66
CA GLU A 168 -8.23 -2.99 7.34
C GLU A 168 -8.95 -3.44 8.62
N THR A 169 -9.64 -2.48 9.27
CA THR A 169 -10.37 -2.77 10.50
C THR A 169 -11.54 -1.83 10.71
N ARG A 170 -12.52 -2.29 11.47
CA ARG A 170 -13.60 -1.46 12.04
C ARG A 170 -13.57 -1.43 13.55
N GLU A 171 -12.49 -1.91 14.15
CA GLU A 171 -12.31 -1.88 15.58
C GLU A 171 -12.02 -0.45 16.05
N ALA A 172 -12.02 -0.26 17.36
CA ALA A 172 -11.69 1.01 18.00
C ALA A 172 -10.73 0.75 19.16
N GLY A 173 -9.81 1.68 19.37
CA GLY A 173 -8.92 1.74 20.52
C GLY A 173 -9.39 2.81 21.49
N THR A 174 -8.44 3.62 21.97
CA THR A 174 -8.79 4.91 22.61
C THR A 174 -9.24 5.95 21.59
N GLU A 175 -8.84 5.77 20.32
CA GLU A 175 -9.33 6.48 19.15
C GLU A 175 -10.17 5.54 18.24
N VAL A 176 -10.83 6.13 17.24
CA VAL A 176 -11.62 5.38 16.25
C VAL A 176 -10.72 4.96 15.09
N HIS A 177 -10.72 3.68 14.69
CA HIS A 177 -9.91 3.18 13.57
C HIS A 177 -10.77 2.83 12.35
N GLY A 178 -10.10 2.45 11.26
CA GLY A 178 -10.68 2.11 9.96
C GLY A 178 -10.57 3.25 8.95
N TYR A 179 -9.44 3.95 8.95
CA TYR A 179 -9.20 5.11 8.09
C TYR A 179 -7.97 4.92 7.18
N VAL A 180 -7.87 5.81 6.19
CA VAL A 180 -6.66 6.00 5.39
C VAL A 180 -5.82 7.14 5.98
N PHE A 181 -4.50 6.97 6.01
CA PHE A 181 -3.55 7.98 6.47
C PHE A 181 -2.53 8.30 5.38
N GLU A 182 -2.18 9.58 5.24
CA GLU A 182 -1.12 10.01 4.32
C GLU A 182 0.22 10.12 5.03
N VAL A 183 1.14 9.22 4.70
CA VAL A 183 2.49 9.13 5.21
C VAL A 183 3.47 9.81 4.26
N ASP A 184 4.13 10.87 4.73
CA ASP A 184 5.23 11.51 3.97
C ASP A 184 6.58 10.91 4.38
N PRO A 185 7.24 10.11 3.53
CA PRO A 185 8.50 9.48 3.89
C PRO A 185 9.68 10.46 3.95
N ARG A 186 9.52 11.70 3.49
CA ARG A 186 10.53 12.76 3.56
C ARG A 186 10.47 13.53 4.87
N ASP A 187 9.34 13.46 5.57
CA ASP A 187 9.08 14.09 6.87
C ASP A 187 8.40 13.07 7.81
N PRO A 188 9.14 12.02 8.22
CA PRO A 188 8.55 10.90 8.94
C PRO A 188 7.99 11.32 10.31
N GLN A 189 6.86 10.72 10.69
CA GLN A 189 6.16 10.94 11.96
C GLN A 189 5.65 12.38 12.16
N ASN A 190 5.48 13.14 11.08
CA ASN A 190 4.87 14.46 11.14
C ASN A 190 3.38 14.40 11.54
N ASN A 191 2.78 15.57 11.77
CA ASN A 191 1.38 15.65 12.20
C ASN A 191 0.40 15.06 11.18
N ARG A 192 0.72 15.10 9.88
CA ARG A 192 -0.15 14.56 8.83
C ARG A 192 -0.18 13.03 8.86
N SER A 193 0.96 12.38 9.06
CA SER A 193 1.06 10.92 9.08
C SER A 193 0.22 10.25 10.17
N LYS A 194 -0.11 10.97 11.25
CA LYS A 194 -1.00 10.48 12.33
C LYS A 194 -2.46 10.93 12.21
N ASN A 195 -2.80 11.80 11.27
CA ASN A 195 -4.15 12.33 11.14
C ASN A 195 -4.90 11.58 10.02
N PRO A 196 -6.04 10.95 10.30
CA PRO A 196 -6.79 10.20 9.29
C PRO A 196 -7.41 11.15 8.25
N ILE A 197 -7.49 10.68 7.00
CA ILE A 197 -8.26 11.32 5.94
C ILE A 197 -9.72 10.93 6.10
N MET A 198 -10.40 11.54 7.07
CA MET A 198 -11.78 11.16 7.42
C MET A 198 -12.77 11.24 6.24
N ALA A 199 -12.50 12.12 5.26
CA ALA A 199 -13.34 12.28 4.07
C ALA A 199 -13.33 11.06 3.13
N MET A 200 -12.34 10.17 3.24
CA MET A 200 -12.32 8.87 2.55
C MET A 200 -13.26 7.84 3.21
N GLY A 201 -13.87 8.19 4.34
CA GLY A 201 -14.82 7.35 5.06
C GLY A 201 -14.14 6.31 5.94
N ARG A 202 -14.97 5.61 6.72
CA ARG A 202 -14.54 4.63 7.71
C ARG A 202 -14.99 3.23 7.30
N PHE A 203 -14.03 2.41 6.89
CA PHE A 203 -14.24 1.08 6.31
C PHE A 203 -13.06 0.17 6.69
N SER A 204 -13.18 -1.11 6.35
CA SER A 204 -12.04 -2.04 6.40
C SER A 204 -11.18 -1.85 5.14
N HIS A 205 -10.38 -0.78 5.11
CA HIS A 205 -9.69 -0.34 3.89
C HIS A 205 -8.58 -1.32 3.51
N GLU A 206 -8.62 -1.80 2.28
CA GLU A 206 -7.59 -2.69 1.74
C GLU A 206 -6.51 -1.87 1.01
N ALA A 207 -6.85 -1.34 -0.18
CA ALA A 207 -5.94 -0.61 -1.03
C ALA A 207 -6.56 0.68 -1.57
N VAL A 208 -5.70 1.58 -2.06
CA VAL A 208 -6.12 2.81 -2.71
C VAL A 208 -5.24 3.08 -3.91
N ASP A 209 -5.84 3.57 -5.00
CA ASP A 209 -5.09 4.09 -6.15
C ASP A 209 -5.59 5.49 -6.52
N ILE A 210 -4.66 6.36 -6.91
CA ILE A 210 -4.98 7.73 -7.30
C ILE A 210 -4.83 7.87 -8.81
N ASP A 211 -5.93 8.23 -9.47
CA ASP A 211 -5.89 8.62 -10.87
C ASP A 211 -5.12 9.94 -11.02
N PRO A 212 -3.94 9.95 -11.66
CA PRO A 212 -3.10 11.15 -11.78
C PRO A 212 -3.70 12.20 -12.72
N GLU A 213 -4.69 11.86 -13.56
CA GLU A 213 -5.34 12.84 -14.43
C GLU A 213 -6.40 13.64 -13.66
N THR A 214 -7.19 12.96 -12.81
CA THR A 214 -8.33 13.58 -12.12
C THR A 214 -8.07 13.93 -10.67
N GLY A 215 -7.08 13.29 -10.02
CA GLY A 215 -6.85 13.34 -8.58
C GLY A 215 -7.87 12.53 -7.76
N PHE A 216 -8.69 11.69 -8.39
CA PHE A 216 -9.63 10.83 -7.67
C PHE A 216 -8.93 9.62 -7.06
N ALA A 217 -9.34 9.26 -5.85
CA ALA A 217 -8.88 8.05 -5.21
C ALA A 217 -9.95 6.95 -5.37
N TYR A 218 -9.51 5.76 -5.75
CA TYR A 218 -10.33 4.55 -5.83
C TYR A 218 -9.87 3.61 -4.73
N LEU A 219 -10.79 3.21 -3.85
CA LEU A 219 -10.50 2.48 -2.64
C LEU A 219 -11.26 1.15 -2.64
N THR A 220 -10.61 0.11 -2.17
CA THR A 220 -11.22 -1.19 -1.91
C THR A 220 -11.42 -1.40 -0.42
N GLU A 221 -12.43 -2.20 -0.10
CA GLU A 221 -12.68 -2.70 1.25
C GLU A 221 -12.49 -4.22 1.27
N ASP A 222 -11.85 -4.75 2.30
CA ASP A 222 -11.88 -6.18 2.61
C ASP A 222 -12.54 -6.38 3.98
N ASP A 223 -13.84 -6.73 3.95
CA ASP A 223 -14.61 -6.99 5.15
C ASP A 223 -15.14 -8.42 5.15
N PRO A 224 -14.51 -9.33 5.90
CA PRO A 224 -14.94 -10.71 5.98
C PRO A 224 -16.25 -10.88 6.77
N SER A 225 -16.67 -9.88 7.54
CA SER A 225 -17.86 -9.94 8.40
C SER A 225 -19.17 -9.76 7.63
N GLY A 226 -19.11 -9.10 6.48
CA GLY A 226 -20.29 -8.79 5.68
C GLY A 226 -21.43 -8.12 6.45
N ILE A 227 -21.13 -7.34 7.50
CA ILE A 227 -22.18 -6.65 8.25
C ILE A 227 -22.62 -5.42 7.46
N ALA A 228 -23.71 -5.61 6.71
CA ALA A 228 -24.54 -4.51 6.26
C ALA A 228 -24.89 -3.64 7.47
N ASN A 229 -24.72 -2.32 7.34
CA ASN A 229 -25.11 -1.33 8.32
C ASN A 229 -26.43 -1.72 9.03
N GLY A 230 -26.39 -1.96 10.35
CA GLY A 230 -27.59 -1.90 11.19
C GLY A 230 -28.37 -3.20 11.46
N GLY A 231 -27.79 -4.40 11.26
CA GLY A 231 -28.38 -5.64 11.79
C GLY A 231 -29.64 -6.12 11.06
N ASP A 232 -29.82 -5.75 9.79
CA ASP A 232 -30.87 -6.30 8.93
C ASP A 232 -30.45 -7.69 8.39
N PRO A 233 -31.12 -8.79 8.80
CA PRO A 233 -30.82 -10.13 8.34
C PRO A 233 -31.21 -10.40 6.87
N ASN A 234 -31.85 -9.44 6.19
CA ASN A 234 -32.21 -9.51 4.77
C ASN A 234 -31.40 -8.55 3.88
N ALA A 235 -30.45 -7.80 4.45
CA ALA A 235 -29.53 -7.03 3.63
C ALA A 235 -28.73 -8.02 2.76
N GLU A 236 -28.63 -7.73 1.46
CA GLU A 236 -27.75 -8.48 0.56
C GLU A 236 -26.38 -8.55 1.24
N THR A 237 -25.91 -9.78 1.47
CA THR A 237 -24.71 -10.15 2.22
C THR A 237 -23.64 -9.06 2.14
N GLY A 238 -23.20 -8.51 3.28
CA GLY A 238 -22.21 -7.45 3.25
C GLY A 238 -20.96 -7.90 2.51
N GLY A 239 -20.43 -6.98 1.74
CA GLY A 239 -19.38 -7.27 0.81
C GLY A 239 -18.37 -6.15 0.80
N SER A 240 -17.15 -6.52 0.46
CA SER A 240 -16.12 -5.64 -0.07
C SER A 240 -16.69 -4.69 -1.14
N PHE A 241 -16.49 -3.39 -0.94
CA PHE A 241 -16.88 -2.37 -1.90
C PHE A 241 -15.66 -1.82 -2.63
N LEU A 242 -15.86 -1.45 -3.90
CA LEU A 242 -15.00 -0.52 -4.61
C LEU A 242 -15.69 0.83 -4.64
N TYR A 243 -15.06 1.85 -4.09
CA TYR A 243 -15.64 3.20 -4.05
C TYR A 243 -14.62 4.25 -4.47
N ARG A 244 -15.15 5.43 -4.79
CA ARG A 244 -14.37 6.54 -5.33
C ARG A 244 -14.54 7.76 -4.44
N PHE A 245 -13.43 8.22 -3.89
CA PHE A 245 -13.32 9.51 -3.24
C PHE A 245 -12.94 10.60 -4.24
N LYS A 246 -13.62 11.76 -4.17
CA LYS A 246 -13.36 12.91 -5.03
C LYS A 246 -12.92 14.08 -4.13
N PRO A 247 -11.61 14.36 -4.04
CA PRO A 247 -11.12 15.44 -3.20
C PRO A 247 -11.67 16.80 -3.66
N ASN A 248 -12.02 17.65 -2.69
CA ASN A 248 -12.26 19.07 -2.86
C ASN A 248 -10.97 19.78 -3.29
N ASN A 249 -9.85 19.44 -2.65
CA ASN A 249 -8.53 19.93 -3.05
C ASN A 249 -7.82 18.88 -3.93
N ARG A 250 -7.79 19.14 -5.23
CA ARG A 250 -7.14 18.28 -6.23
C ARG A 250 -5.70 18.68 -6.52
N ARG A 251 -5.09 19.56 -5.71
CA ARG A 251 -3.66 19.83 -5.81
C ARG A 251 -2.94 18.54 -5.50
N GLN A 252 -2.15 18.05 -6.44
CA GLN A 252 -1.39 16.82 -6.29
C GLN A 252 -0.14 17.10 -5.47
N GLU A 253 -0.34 17.36 -4.17
CA GLU A 253 0.70 17.72 -3.20
C GLU A 253 0.39 17.13 -1.82
N PRO A 254 1.41 16.89 -0.98
CA PRO A 254 1.20 16.31 0.34
C PRO A 254 0.22 17.13 1.19
N GLY A 255 -0.82 16.48 1.71
CA GLY A 255 -1.84 17.08 2.57
C GLY A 255 -3.11 17.53 1.86
N ALA A 256 -3.14 17.60 0.52
CA ALA A 256 -4.33 18.06 -0.19
C ALA A 256 -5.57 17.18 0.09
N LEU A 257 -5.38 15.88 0.29
CA LEU A 257 -6.47 14.95 0.60
C LEU A 257 -7.13 15.22 1.96
N GLN A 258 -6.46 15.92 2.89
CA GLN A 258 -6.99 16.24 4.22
C GLN A 258 -8.05 17.35 4.18
N ASP A 259 -8.11 18.13 3.10
CA ASP A 259 -9.05 19.23 2.93
C ASP A 259 -10.47 18.76 2.48
N GLY A 260 -10.70 17.45 2.52
CA GLY A 260 -11.90 16.78 2.05
C GLY A 260 -12.00 16.68 0.54
#